data_AF-A0A7I9VCM8-F1
#
_entry.id   AF-A0A7I9VCM8-F1
#
_cell.length_a   1.000
_cell.length_b   1.000
_cell.length_c   1.000
_cell.angle_alpha   90.00
_cell.angle_beta   90.00
_cell.angle_gamma   90.00
#
_symmetry.space_group_name_H-M   'P 1'
#
loop_
_entity.id
_entity.type
_entity.pdbx_description
1 polymer ?
#
loop_
_entity_poly.entity_id
_entity_poly.type
_entity_poly.pdbx_seq_one_letter_code
_entity_poly.pdbx_strand_id
1 'polypeptide(L)' 'MLLCRMHHTLIHNGGWQVVLGDDGHPWFIEPGSTGPIRSHARRTLTGHADAAA' A
#
# COMPACT_ATOMS: atom_id res chain seq x y z
N MET A 1 -5.41 9.04 -1.26
CA MET A 1 -4.91 7.64 -1.19
C MET A 1 -4.85 7.09 -2.62
N LEU A 2 -3.63 6.81 -3.14
CA LEU A 2 -3.29 6.64 -4.56
C LEU A 2 -3.25 5.16 -5.02
N LEU A 3 -4.31 4.38 -4.79
CA LEU A 3 -4.42 3.01 -5.30
C LEU A 3 -5.58 2.95 -6.32
N CYS A 4 -5.42 2.19 -7.40
CA CYS A 4 -6.47 2.05 -8.42
C CYS A 4 -7.56 1.07 -7.96
N ARG A 5 -8.75 1.10 -8.61
CA ARG A 5 -9.92 0.30 -8.22
C ARG A 5 -9.63 -1.19 -8.02
N MET A 6 -8.78 -1.79 -8.85
CA MET A 6 -8.37 -3.19 -8.72
C MET A 6 -7.61 -3.43 -7.40
N HIS A 7 -6.61 -2.59 -7.10
CA HIS A 7 -5.85 -2.67 -5.86
C HIS A 7 -6.72 -2.33 -4.64
N HIS A 8 -7.71 -1.45 -4.77
CA HIS A 8 -8.68 -1.18 -3.70
C HIS A 8 -9.50 -2.41 -3.36
N THR A 9 -10.05 -3.12 -4.34
CA THR A 9 -10.83 -4.33 -4.07
C THR A 9 -9.97 -5.42 -3.42
N LEU A 10 -8.77 -5.65 -3.92
CA LEU A 10 -7.88 -6.68 -3.37
C LEU A 10 -7.45 -6.34 -1.94
N ILE A 11 -7.00 -5.10 -1.70
CA ILE A 11 -6.53 -4.71 -0.38
C ILE A 11 -7.65 -4.68 0.64
N HIS A 12 -8.83 -4.13 0.29
CA HIS A 12 -9.92 -3.96 1.25
C HIS A 12 -10.84 -5.17 1.39
N ASN A 13 -11.16 -5.87 0.29
CA ASN A 13 -12.12 -6.99 0.31
C ASN A 13 -11.43 -8.36 0.25
N GLY A 14 -10.14 -8.40 -0.10
CA GLY A 14 -9.39 -9.64 -0.20
C GLY A 14 -8.72 -10.07 1.09
N GLY A 15 -8.85 -9.34 2.20
CA GLY A 15 -8.22 -9.68 3.49
C GLY A 15 -6.71 -9.46 3.55
N TRP A 16 -6.17 -8.66 2.62
CA TRP A 16 -4.74 -8.37 2.57
C TRP A 16 -4.32 -7.44 3.71
N GLN A 17 -3.14 -7.70 4.26
CA GLN A 17 -2.53 -6.83 5.26
C GLN A 17 -1.44 -5.98 4.62
N VAL A 18 -1.28 -4.74 5.11
CA VAL A 18 -0.22 -3.84 4.69
C VAL A 18 0.60 -3.44 5.91
N VAL A 19 1.89 -3.76 5.89
CA VAL A 19 2.83 -3.39 6.96
C VAL A 19 3.93 -2.49 6.41
N LEU A 20 4.40 -1.56 7.24
CA LEU A 20 5.54 -0.71 6.88
C LEU A 20 6.81 -1.41 7.36
N GLY A 21 7.72 -1.72 6.44
CA GLY A 21 9.02 -2.29 6.78
C GLY A 21 9.97 -1.24 7.35
N ASP A 22 11.05 -1.70 7.99
CA ASP A 22 12.10 -0.83 8.52
C ASP A 22 12.81 -0.02 7.42
N ASP A 23 12.72 -0.45 6.16
CA ASP A 23 13.19 0.27 4.98
C ASP A 23 12.23 1.39 4.52
N GLY A 24 11.14 1.63 5.26
CA GLY A 24 10.11 2.61 4.94
C GLY A 24 9.26 2.23 3.72
N HIS A 25 9.30 0.97 3.28
CA HIS A 25 8.47 0.49 2.18
C HIS A 25 7.26 -0.30 2.67
N PRO A 26 6.08 -0.12 2.05
CA PRO A 26 4.94 -0.94 2.36
C PRO A 26 5.12 -2.35 1.77
N TRP A 27 4.76 -3.33 2.59
CA TRP A 27 4.72 -4.74 2.27
C TRP A 27 3.29 -5.22 2.27
N PHE A 28 2.91 -5.95 1.24
CA PHE A 28 1.58 -6.52 1.06
C PHE A 28 1.60 -8.00 1.41
N ILE A 29 0.72 -8.43 2.30
CA ILE A 29 0.59 -9.80 2.74
C ILE A 29 -0.77 -10.30 2.27
N GLU A 30 -0.77 -11.23 1.32
CA GLU A 30 -1.97 -11.92 0.88
C GLU A 30 -2.42 -12.95 1.93
N PRO A 31 -3.73 -13.12 2.15
CA PRO A 31 -4.21 -14.18 3.03
C PRO A 31 -3.78 -15.56 2.51
N GLY A 32 -3.11 -16.33 3.38
CA GLY A 32 -2.60 -17.67 3.04
C GLY A 32 -1.27 -17.67 2.28
N SER A 33 -0.66 -16.51 2.04
CA SER A 33 0.67 -16.44 1.44
C SER A 33 1.76 -16.95 2.38
N THR A 34 2.81 -17.49 1.77
CA THR A 34 4.06 -17.92 2.41
C THR A 34 5.01 -16.75 2.72
N GLY A 35 4.72 -15.53 2.25
CA GLY A 35 5.55 -14.37 2.58
C GLY A 35 5.04 -13.01 2.07
N PRO A 36 5.65 -11.91 2.56
CA PRO A 36 5.29 -10.54 2.18
C PRO A 36 5.81 -10.16 0.79
N ILE A 37 5.02 -9.39 0.05
CA ILE A 37 5.34 -8.88 -1.29
C ILE A 37 5.70 -7.39 -1.18
N ARG A 38 6.86 -7.01 -1.70
CA ARG A 38 7.34 -5.61 -1.65
C ARG A 38 6.58 -4.72 -2.64
N SER A 39 6.21 -3.51 -2.21
CA SER A 39 5.71 -2.50 -3.15
C SER A 39 6.82 -2.01 -4.09
N HIS A 40 6.65 -2.22 -5.40
CA HIS A 40 7.58 -1.76 -6.45
C HIS A 40 7.09 -0.51 -7.19
N ALA A 41 5.95 0.07 -6.80
CA ALA A 41 5.43 1.28 -7.43
C ALA A 41 6.37 2.47 -7.15
N ARG A 42 6.83 3.13 -8.22
CA ARG A 42 7.67 4.33 -8.15
C ARG A 42 6.93 5.42 -7.37
N ARG A 43 7.57 5.95 -6.32
CA ARG A 43 7.06 7.07 -5.52
C ARG A 43 7.14 8.37 -6.33
N THR A 44 5.99 8.91 -6.72
CA THR A 44 5.83 10.36 -6.84
C THR A 44 4.85 10.76 -5.74
N LEU A 45 5.38 11.13 -4.59
CA LEU A 45 4.58 11.77 -3.55
C LEU A 45 4.50 13.25 -3.94
N THR A 46 3.54 13.63 -4.77
CA THR A 46 3.17 15.04 -4.88
C THR A 46 2.50 15.37 -3.57
N GLY A 47 3.23 16.01 -2.65
CA GLY A 47 2.65 16.53 -1.42
C GLY A 47 1.54 17.49 -1.82
N HIS A 48 0.29 17.13 -1.57
CA HIS A 48 -0.76 18.12 -1.52
C HIS A 48 -0.48 18.91 -0.24
N ALA A 49 0.28 20.00 -0.37
CA ALA A 49 0.31 21.05 0.61
C ALA A 49 -1.07 21.70 0.56
N ASP A 50 -2.02 21.20 1.34
CA ASP A 50 -3.26 21.89 1.71
C ASP A 50 -3.99 21.06 2.78
N ALA A 51 -3.96 21.53 4.02
CA ALA A 51 -5.05 21.48 5.02
C ALA A 51 -4.51 21.79 6.43
N ALA A 52 -4.10 23.04 6.65
CA ALA A 52 -4.17 23.70 7.96
C ALA A 52 -3.87 25.21 7.80
N ALA A 53 -4.90 25.99 7.47
CA ALA A 53 -5.00 27.44 7.74
C ALA A 53 -6.48 27.78 7.93
#